data_AF-A0A7Y5NIZ2-F1
#
_entry.id   AF-A0A7Y5NIZ2-F1
#
_cell.length_a   1.000
_cell.length_b   1.000
_cell.length_c   1.000
_cell.angle_alpha   90.00
_cell.angle_beta   90.00
_cell.angle_gamma   90.00
#
_symmetry.space_group_name_H-M   'P 1'
#
loop_
_entity.id
_entity.type
_entity.pdbx_description
1 polymer ?
#
loop_
_entity_poly.entity_id
_entity_poly.type
_entity_poly.pdbx_seq_one_letter_code
_entity_poly.pdbx_strand_id
1 'polypeptide(L)' 'RYLAGGAVGALVLAWGSGQYPYLLGDHTTIESAAAPQSSLATLTAVFGLAVLLVVPSLALLYVLQQRAHLEDT' A
#
# COMPACT_ATOMS: atom_id res chain seq x y z
N ARG A 1 10.55 -15.56 -5.70
CA ARG A 1 9.54 -14.49 -5.99
C ARG A 1 9.07 -13.77 -4.73
N TYR A 2 8.62 -14.48 -3.68
CA TYR A 2 8.14 -13.85 -2.44
C TYR A 2 9.19 -12.98 -1.73
N LEU A 3 10.44 -13.46 -1.65
CA LEU A 3 11.55 -12.66 -1.08
C LEU A 3 11.84 -11.38 -1.87
N ALA A 4 11.74 -11.42 -3.20
CA ALA A 4 11.94 -10.23 -4.03
C ALA A 4 10.81 -9.21 -3.82
N GLY A 5 9.55 -9.66 -3.75
CA GLY A 5 8.41 -8.80 -3.41
C GLY A 5 8.54 -8.20 -2.00
N GLY A 6 8.95 -9.02 -1.03
CA GLY A 6 9.22 -8.56 0.34
C GLY A 6 10.35 -7.54 0.42
N ALA A 7 11.44 -7.76 -0.32
CA ALA A 7 12.58 -6.84 -0.37
C ALA A 7 12.17 -5.47 -0.96
N VAL A 8 11.38 -5.45 -2.04
CA VAL A 8 10.84 -4.20 -2.61
C VAL A 8 9.92 -3.51 -1.61
N GLY A 9 9.03 -4.25 -0.94
CA GLY A 9 8.15 -3.69 0.10
C GLY A 9 8.94 -3.06 1.25
N ALA A 10 9.97 -3.76 1.74
CA ALA A 10 10.84 -3.25 2.80
C ALA A 10 11.59 -1.98 2.38
N LEU A 11 12.07 -1.91 1.14
CA LEU A 11 12.75 -0.73 0.62
C LEU A 11 11.82 0.49 0.57
N VAL A 12 10.58 0.30 0.11
CA VAL A 12 9.57 1.37 0.07
C VAL A 12 9.25 1.86 1.48
N LEU A 13 9.12 0.97 2.46
CA LEU A 13 8.91 1.35 3.86
C LEU A 13 10.10 2.12 4.44
N ALA A 14 11.33 1.64 4.22
CA ALA A 14 12.54 2.30 4.69
C ALA A 14 12.70 3.71 4.09
N TRP A 15 12.41 3.87 2.80
CA TRP A 15 12.40 5.17 2.13
C TRP A 15 11.37 6.12 2.76
N GLY A 16 10.12 5.66 2.95
CA GLY A 16 9.07 6.48 3.56
C GLY A 16 9.40 6.88 5.01
N SER A 17 9.98 5.97 5.79
CA SER A 17 10.44 6.27 7.15
C SER A 17 11.59 7.28 7.17
N GLY A 18 12.51 7.21 6.19
CA GLY A 18 13.65 8.13 6.09
C GLY A 18 13.28 9.58 5.76
N GLN A 19 12.11 9.82 5.15
CA GLN A 19 11.63 11.17 4.82
C GLN A 19 10.84 11.83 5.96
N TYR A 20 10.30 11.06 6.91
CA TYR A 20 9.49 11.61 8.00
C TYR A 20 10.30 12.63 8.82
N PRO A 21 9.75 13.83 9.13
CA PRO A 21 8.35 14.26 9.02
C PRO A 21 8.00 15.05 7.73
N TYR A 22 8.89 15.08 6.75
CA TYR A 22 8.76 15.92 5.56
C TYR A 22 8.11 15.19 4.39
N LEU A 23 7.34 15.95 3.61
CA LEU A 23 6.65 15.48 2.41
C LEU A 23 7.47 15.71 1.14
N LEU A 24 8.21 16.82 1.07
CA LEU A 24 9.09 17.15 -0.04
C LEU A 24 10.31 17.94 0.46
N GLY A 25 11.50 17.36 0.29
CA GLY A 25 12.74 17.95 0.82
C GLY A 25 12.68 18.11 2.34
N ASP A 26 13.14 19.25 2.84
CA ASP A 26 13.28 19.62 4.25
C ASP A 26 12.45 20.87 4.65
N HIS A 27 11.64 21.39 3.74
CA HIS A 27 10.92 22.66 3.91
C HIS A 27 9.40 22.52 3.94
N THR A 28 8.85 21.33 3.63
CA THR A 28 7.40 21.07 3.64
C THR A 28 7.09 19.87 4.54
N THR A 29 6.46 20.10 5.68
CA THR A 29 6.06 19.03 6.61
C THR A 29 4.73 18.42 6.18
N ILE A 30 4.51 17.14 6.52
CA ILE A 30 3.23 16.45 6.25
C ILE A 30 2.06 17.21 6.87
N GLU A 31 2.21 17.69 8.11
CA GLU A 31 1.18 18.44 8.83
C GLU A 31 0.82 19.76 8.13
N SER A 32 1.83 20.49 7.63
CA SER A 32 1.60 21.76 6.91
C SER A 32 0.93 21.58 5.55
N ALA A 33 1.19 20.46 4.88
CA ALA A 33 0.64 20.14 3.56
C ALA A 33 -0.68 19.35 3.65
N ALA A 34 -1.15 19.05 4.86
CA ALA A 34 -2.31 18.22 5.09
C ALA A 34 -3.60 18.93 4.63
N ALA A 35 -4.52 18.15 4.05
CA ALA A 35 -5.87 18.60 3.80
C ALA A 35 -6.65 18.81 5.12
N PRO A 36 -7.82 19.49 5.10
CA PRO A 36 -8.69 19.58 6.27
C PRO A 36 -9.02 18.20 6.86
N GLN A 37 -9.17 18.13 8.18
CA GLN A 37 -9.35 16.88 8.92
C GLN A 37 -10.55 16.05 8.43
N SER A 38 -11.64 16.69 8.02
CA SER A 38 -12.82 16.00 7.47
C SER A 38 -12.48 15.24 6.18
N SER A 39 -11.79 15.88 5.25
CA SER A 39 -11.33 15.25 4.00
C SER A 39 -10.38 14.09 4.28
N LEU A 40 -9.43 14.25 5.22
CA LEU A 40 -8.51 13.18 5.62
C LEU A 40 -9.24 11.98 6.23
N ALA A 41 -10.23 12.21 7.09
CA ALA A 41 -11.03 11.14 7.68
C ALA A 41 -11.80 10.37 6.60
N THR A 42 -12.42 11.06 5.66
CA THR A 42 -13.11 10.44 4.52
C THR A 42 -12.15 9.63 3.66
N LEU A 43 -11.01 10.20 3.27
CA LEU A 43 -10.00 9.49 2.47
C LEU A 43 -9.49 8.25 3.19
N THR A 44 -9.22 8.34 4.50
CA THR A 44 -8.77 7.20 5.30
C THR A 44 -9.79 6.06 5.28
N ALA A 45 -11.07 6.38 5.45
CA ALA A 45 -12.14 5.38 5.37
C ALA A 45 -12.23 4.73 3.98
N VAL A 46 -12.13 5.54 2.91
CA VAL A 46 -12.17 5.04 1.52
C VAL A 46 -10.98 4.13 1.23
N PHE A 47 -9.76 4.51 1.58
CA PHE A 47 -8.57 3.66 1.40
C PHE A 47 -8.63 2.41 2.26
N GLY A 48 -9.14 2.49 3.49
CA GLY A 48 -9.40 1.32 4.33
C GLY A 48 -10.35 0.34 3.66
N LEU A 49 -11.47 0.83 3.11
CA LEU A 49 -12.41 0.00 2.35
C LEU A 49 -11.77 -0.58 1.08
N ALA A 50 -10.97 0.21 0.37
CA ALA A 50 -10.24 -0.25 -0.82
C ALA A 50 -9.28 -1.40 -0.48
N VAL A 51 -8.52 -1.30 0.62
CA VAL A 51 -7.66 -2.40 1.10
C VAL A 51 -8.50 -3.64 1.42
N LEU A 52 -9.61 -3.48 2.13
CA LEU A 52 -10.50 -4.57 2.52
C LEU A 52 -11.20 -5.26 1.34
N LEU A 53 -11.39 -4.58 0.22
CA LEU A 53 -12.06 -5.16 -0.96
C LEU A 53 -11.05 -5.67 -1.99
N VAL A 54 -10.02 -4.88 -2.30
CA VAL A 54 -9.09 -5.15 -3.41
C VAL A 54 -8.09 -6.23 -3.03
N VAL A 55 -7.49 -6.16 -1.84
CA VAL A 55 -6.47 -7.13 -1.40
C VAL A 55 -7.00 -8.57 -1.39
N PRO A 56 -8.15 -8.89 -0.75
CA PRO A 56 -8.66 -10.25 -0.78
C PRO A 56 -9.11 -10.69 -2.18
N SER A 57 -9.65 -9.79 -3.00
CA SER A 57 -10.02 -10.11 -4.38
C SER A 57 -8.80 -10.53 -5.20
N LEU A 58 -7.70 -9.78 -5.10
CA LEU A 58 -6.44 -10.13 -5.77
C LEU A 58 -5.83 -11.42 -5.18
N ALA A 59 -5.84 -11.57 -3.85
CA ALA A 59 -5.33 -12.78 -3.21
C ALA A 59 -6.09 -14.03 -3.70
N LEU A 60 -7.43 -13.98 -3.72
CA LEU A 60 -8.27 -15.06 -4.22
C LEU A 60 -7.97 -15.35 -5.70
N LEU A 61 -7.87 -14.30 -6.54
CA LEU A 61 -7.54 -14.44 -7.95
C LEU A 61 -6.19 -15.15 -8.15
N TYR A 62 -5.14 -14.73 -7.43
CA TYR A 62 -3.82 -15.35 -7.54
C TYR A 62 -3.82 -16.80 -7.07
N VAL A 63 -4.56 -17.12 -6.01
CA VAL A 63 -4.70 -18.50 -5.51
C VAL A 63 -5.39 -19.39 -6.54
N LEU A 64 -6.52 -18.93 -7.10
CA LEU A 64 -7.26 -19.70 -8.11
C LEU A 64 -6.43 -19.91 -9.37
N GLN A 65 -5.73 -18.86 -9.84
CA GLN A 65 -4.86 -18.95 -11.01
C GLN A 65 -3.71 -19.94 -10.80
N GLN A 66 -3.11 -19.97 -9.60
CA GLN A 66 -2.07 -20.94 -9.28
C GLN A 66 -2.59 -22.37 -9.26
N ARG A 67 -3.82 -22.60 -8.76
CA ARG A 67 -4.44 -23.92 -8.73
C ARG A 67 -4.75 -24.44 -10.13
N ALA A 68 -5.36 -23.62 -10.99
CA ALA A 68 -5.68 -24.00 -12.36
C ALA A 68 -4.42 -24.41 -13.15
N HIS A 69 -3.32 -23.70 -12.97
CA HIS A 69 -2.06 -24.04 -13.63
C HIS A 69 -1.45 -25.37 -13.17
N LEU A 70 -1.70 -25.80 -11.93
CA LEU A 70 -1.22 -27.08 -11.41
C LEU A 70 -2.04 -28.28 -11.92
N GLU A 71 -3.29 -28.05 -12.33
CA GLU A 71 -4.17 -29.10 -12.86
C GLU A 71 -3.89 -29.41 -14.35
N ASP A 72 -3.32 -28.46 -15.09
CA ASP A 72 -2.99 -28.58 -16.52
C ASP A 72 -1.65 -29.30 -16.80
N THR A 73 -0.85 -29.63 -15.77
CA THR A 73 0.49 -30.28 -15.89
C THR A 73 0.49 -31.71 -15.39
#